data_AF-A0A3C1U573-F1
#
_entry.id   AF-A0A3C1U573-F1
#
_cell.length_a   1.000
_cell.length_b   1.000
_cell.length_c   1.000
_cell.angle_alpha   90.00
_cell.angle_beta   90.00
_cell.angle_gamma   90.00
#
_symmetry.space_group_name_H-M   'P 1'
#
loop_
_entity.id
_entity.type
_entity.pdbx_description
1 polymer ?
#
loop_
_entity_poly.entity_id
_entity_poly.type
_entity_poly.pdbx_seq_one_letter_code
_entity_poly.pdbx_strand_id
1 'polypeptide(L)'
;MKRNLKWFILGLIVYTCLLVTDFSLAQSDKAPIFAVNTVTYKDGGTKVYMGLGYKVIRYHVIEGRQDTDFGTWFIEYDNGQ
;
A
#
# COMPACT_ATOMS: atom_id res chain seq x y z
N MET A 1 29.95 -14.95 -8.37
CA MET A 1 28.81 -13.99 -8.32
C MET A 1 27.61 -14.39 -9.21
N LYS A 2 27.79 -14.99 -10.41
CA LYS A 2 26.68 -15.25 -11.36
C LYS A 2 25.65 -16.32 -10.92
N ARG A 3 25.99 -17.23 -10.00
CA ARG A 3 25.17 -18.40 -9.65
C ARG A 3 23.88 -18.07 -8.89
N ASN A 4 23.83 -16.94 -8.18
CA ASN A 4 22.66 -16.51 -7.40
C ASN A 4 21.88 -15.37 -8.06
N LEU A 5 22.42 -14.81 -9.15
CA LEU A 5 21.84 -13.64 -9.82
C LEU A 5 20.46 -13.96 -10.41
N LYS A 6 20.26 -15.17 -10.95
CA LYS A 6 18.96 -15.59 -11.51
C LYS A 6 17.86 -15.61 -10.45
N TRP A 7 18.17 -16.09 -9.25
CA TRP A 7 17.23 -16.12 -8.12
C TRP A 7 16.93 -14.72 -7.60
N PHE A 8 17.95 -13.86 -7.55
CA PHE A 8 17.77 -12.46 -7.22
C PHE A 8 16.86 -11.74 -8.22
N ILE A 9 17.10 -11.92 -9.52
CA ILE A 9 16.26 -11.36 -10.60
C ILE A 9 14.82 -11.88 -10.48
N LEU A 10 14.65 -13.18 -10.25
CA LEU A 10 13.31 -13.76 -10.08
C LEU A 10 12.59 -13.15 -8.88
N GLY A 11 13.26 -12.99 -7.74
CA GLY A 11 12.70 -12.32 -6.56
C GLY A 11 12.29 -10.88 -6.84
N LEU A 12 13.09 -10.12 -7.59
CA LEU A 12 12.78 -8.75 -7.98
C LEU A 12 11.55 -8.68 -8.91
N ILE A 13 11.42 -9.62 -9.86
CA ILE A 13 10.25 -9.71 -10.74
C ILE A 13 8.99 -9.99 -9.92
N VAL A 14 9.02 -10.97 -9.01
CA VAL A 14 7.86 -11.27 -8.16
C VAL A 14 7.51 -10.05 -7.31
N TYR A 15 8.50 -9.44 -6.65
CA TYR A 15 8.30 -8.24 -5.84
C TYR A 15 7.62 -7.11 -6.63
N THR A 16 8.12 -6.82 -7.84
CA THR A 16 7.55 -5.75 -8.68
C THR A 16 6.12 -6.06 -9.14
N CYS A 17 5.79 -7.31 -9.48
CA CYS A 17 4.41 -7.70 -9.78
C CYS A 17 3.46 -7.45 -8.60
N LEU A 18 3.86 -7.82 -7.38
CA LEU A 18 3.06 -7.58 -6.17
C LEU A 18 2.85 -6.08 -5.93
N LEU A 19 3.93 -5.29 -6.03
CA LEU A 19 3.92 -3.84 -5.86
C LEU A 19 2.99 -3.16 -6.89
N VAL A 20 3.13 -3.50 -8.17
CA VAL A 20 2.34 -2.90 -9.25
C VAL A 20 0.86 -3.27 -9.16
N THR A 21 0.55 -4.49 -8.69
CA THR A 21 -0.84 -4.92 -8.48
C THR A 21 -1.51 -4.05 -7.42
N ASP A 22 -0.88 -3.91 -6.25
CA ASP A 22 -1.44 -3.11 -5.16
C ASP A 22 -1.44 -1.61 -5.48
N PHE A 23 -0.46 -1.10 -6.22
CA PHE A 23 -0.48 0.26 -6.74
C PHE A 23 -1.68 0.50 -7.67
N SER A 24 -1.93 -0.42 -8.61
CA SER A 24 -3.04 -0.28 -9.56
C SER A 24 -4.40 -0.33 -8.85
N LEU A 25 -4.51 -1.14 -7.79
CA LEU A 25 -5.70 -1.18 -6.94
C LEU A 25 -5.88 0.11 -6.15
N ALA A 26 -4.81 0.64 -5.55
CA ALA A 26 -4.84 1.90 -4.82
C ALA A 26 -5.28 3.07 -5.72
N GLN A 27 -4.76 3.15 -6.96
CA GLN A 27 -5.18 4.14 -7.97
C GLN A 27 -6.65 3.99 -8.38
N SER A 28 -7.23 2.80 -8.22
CA SER A 28 -8.64 2.51 -8.49
C SER A 28 -9.51 2.62 -7.22
N ASP A 29 -8.96 3.18 -6.15
CA ASP A 29 -9.57 3.29 -4.82
C ASP A 29 -10.05 1.94 -4.25
N LYS A 30 -9.31 0.87 -4.52
CA LYS A 30 -9.59 -0.50 -4.03
C LYS A 30 -8.59 -0.90 -2.96
N ALA A 31 -9.01 -1.80 -2.07
CA ALA A 31 -8.11 -2.37 -1.08
C ALA A 31 -6.97 -3.15 -1.78
N PRO A 32 -5.71 -2.98 -1.32
CA PRO A 32 -4.61 -3.81 -1.79
C PRO A 32 -4.83 -5.28 -1.40
N ILE A 33 -4.30 -6.19 -2.21
CA ILE A 33 -4.42 -7.64 -2.01
C ILE A 33 -3.23 -8.19 -1.23
N PHE A 34 -2.02 -7.65 -1.47
CA PHE A 34 -0.78 -8.18 -0.90
C PHE A 34 -0.30 -7.41 0.33
N ALA A 35 -0.71 -6.16 0.50
CA ALA A 35 -0.46 -5.38 1.71
C ALA A 35 -1.40 -5.81 2.86
N VAL A 36 -0.85 -5.89 4.07
CA VAL A 36 -1.58 -6.30 5.27
C VAL A 36 -2.21 -5.09 5.93
N ASN A 37 -3.51 -5.15 6.27
CA ASN A 37 -4.16 -4.12 7.07
C ASN A 37 -3.57 -4.10 8.49
N THR A 38 -2.96 -2.99 8.88
CA THR A 38 -2.32 -2.82 10.19
C THR A 38 -3.13 -1.92 11.13
N VAL A 39 -3.86 -0.95 10.60
CA VAL A 39 -4.65 0.01 11.40
C VAL A 39 -5.98 0.28 10.72
N THR A 40 -7.05 0.33 11.53
CA THR A 40 -8.35 0.84 11.10
C THR A 40 -8.78 1.93 12.08
N TYR A 41 -8.92 3.16 11.59
CA TYR A 41 -9.28 4.32 12.40
C TYR A 41 -10.80 4.38 12.63
N LYS A 42 -11.20 5.09 13.69
CA LYS A 42 -12.61 5.35 14.05
C LYS A 42 -13.10 6.71 13.53
N ASP A 43 -12.54 7.16 12.43
CA ASP A 43 -12.85 8.42 11.74
C ASP A 43 -13.96 8.28 10.68
N GLY A 44 -14.54 7.08 10.58
CA GLY A 44 -15.45 6.65 9.52
C GLY A 44 -14.99 5.32 8.92
N GLY A 45 -13.70 4.99 9.06
CA GLY A 45 -13.17 3.67 8.75
C GLY A 45 -11.93 3.69 7.87
N THR A 46 -11.09 4.73 7.97
CA THR A 46 -9.81 4.79 7.26
C THR A 46 -8.97 3.57 7.60
N LYS A 47 -8.36 2.96 6.57
CA LYS A 47 -7.54 1.75 6.73
C LYS A 47 -6.12 2.00 6.25
N VAL A 48 -5.16 1.55 7.04
CA VAL A 48 -3.73 1.58 6.70
C VAL A 48 -3.28 0.17 6.39
N TYR A 49 -2.66 0.00 5.23
CA TYR A 49 -2.09 -1.25 4.78
C TYR A 49 -0.58 -1.11 4.64
N MET A 50 0.16 -2.10 5.12
CA MET A 50 1.61 -2.19 4.94
C MET A 50 1.97 -3.32 3.98
N GLY A 51 2.61 -2.94 2.87
CA GLY A 51 3.25 -3.87 1.95
C GLY A 51 4.77 -3.88 2.13
N LEU A 52 5.46 -4.67 1.30
CA LEU A 52 6.91 -4.75 1.32
C LEU A 52 7.53 -3.46 0.73
N GLY A 53 7.96 -2.53 1.60
CA GLY A 53 8.59 -1.27 1.21
C GLY A 53 7.64 -0.14 0.84
N TYR A 54 6.32 -0.33 0.99
CA TYR A 54 5.30 0.69 0.72
C TYR A 54 4.15 0.60 1.73
N LYS A 55 3.36 1.67 1.80
CA LYS A 55 2.16 1.83 2.62
C LYS A 55 1.04 2.37 1.74
N VAL A 56 -0.18 1.88 2.00
CA VAL A 56 -1.41 2.38 1.40
C VAL A 56 -2.32 2.88 2.50
N ILE A 57 -2.82 4.11 2.40
CA ILE A 57 -3.80 4.67 3.32
C ILE A 57 -5.08 4.92 2.53
N ARG A 58 -6.14 4.18 2.84
CA ARG A 58 -7.46 4.35 2.23
C ARG A 58 -8.32 5.16 3.18
N TYR A 59 -8.48 6.45 2.91
CA TYR A 59 -9.23 7.34 3.77
C TYR A 59 -10.74 7.11 3.62
N HIS A 60 -11.44 7.11 4.74
CA HIS A 60 -12.89 7.04 4.77
C HIS A 60 -13.41 7.87 5.94
N VAL A 61 -13.08 9.17 5.94
CA VAL A 61 -13.46 10.10 7.00
C VAL A 61 -14.89 10.60 6.77
N ILE A 62 -15.75 10.56 7.78
CA ILE A 62 -17.21 10.87 7.66
C ILE A 62 -17.46 12.23 6.99
N GLU A 63 -16.68 13.25 7.34
CA GLU A 63 -16.76 14.61 6.77
C GLU A 63 -15.37 15.10 6.36
N GLY A 64 -14.67 14.32 5.54
CA GLY A 64 -13.32 14.70 5.11
C GLY A 64 -12.80 13.84 3.97
N ARG A 65 -11.57 13.38 4.14
CA ARG A 65 -10.80 12.67 3.13
C ARG A 65 -11.42 11.31 2.78
N GLN A 66 -11.52 11.00 1.48
CA GLN A 66 -12.16 9.79 0.93
C GLN A 66 -11.32 9.12 -0.18
N ASP A 67 -10.11 9.62 -0.43
CA ASP A 67 -9.18 9.10 -1.42
C ASP A 67 -8.19 8.10 -0.82
N THR A 68 -7.33 7.55 -1.69
CA THR A 68 -6.30 6.59 -1.31
C THR A 68 -4.91 7.17 -1.59
N ASP A 69 -4.07 7.21 -0.57
CA ASP A 69 -2.64 7.50 -0.70
C ASP A 69 -1.83 6.21 -0.84
N PHE A 70 -0.84 6.22 -1.73
CA PHE A 70 0.15 5.17 -1.90
C PHE A 70 1.55 5.78 -1.80
N GLY A 71 2.40 5.24 -0.94
CA GLY A 71 3.75 5.77 -0.77
C GLY A 71 4.67 4.85 0.02
N THR A 72 5.78 5.40 0.51
CA THR A 72 6.72 4.63 1.35
C THR A 72 6.13 4.35 2.73
N TRP A 73 6.83 3.55 3.55
CA TRP A 73 6.43 3.33 4.94
C TRP A 73 6.36 4.60 5.80
N PHE A 74 6.94 5.69 5.34
CA PHE A 74 7.02 6.95 6.08
C PHE A 74 5.87 7.91 5.79
N ILE A 75 4.95 7.59 4.87
CA ILE A 75 3.74 8.42 4.74
C ILE A 75 2.94 8.35 6.04
N GLU A 76 2.57 9.50 6.55
CA GLU A 76 1.80 9.62 7.78
C GLU A 76 0.32 9.68 7.45
N TYR A 77 -0.50 9.25 8.40
CA TYR A 77 -1.94 9.44 8.30
C TYR A 77 -2.24 10.91 8.57
N ASP A 78 -2.96 11.54 7.65
CA ASP A 78 -3.44 12.91 7.74
C ASP A 78 -4.90 12.97 7.24
N ASN A 79 -5.80 13.33 8.15
CA ASN A 79 -7.24 13.41 7.87
C ASN A 79 -7.67 14.73 7.22
N GLY A 80 -6.73 15.62 6.89
CA GLY A 80 -7.00 16.89 6.22
C GLY A 80 -7.61 17.96 7.12
N GLN A 81 -7.34 17.89 8.44
CA GLN A 81 -7.79 18.84 9.46
C GLN A 81 -6.60 19.55 10.12
#